data_AF-A0A922LXR5-F1
#
_entry.id   AF-A0A922LXR5-F1
#
_cell.length_a   1.000
_cell.length_b   1.000
_cell.length_c   1.000
_cell.angle_alpha   90.00
_cell.angle_beta   90.00
_cell.angle_gamma   90.00
#
_symmetry.space_group_name_H-M   'P 1'
#
loop_
_entity.id
_entity.type
_entity.pdbx_description
1 polymer ?
#
loop_
_entity_poly.entity_id
_entity_poly.type
_entity_poly.pdbx_seq_one_letter_code
_entity_poly.pdbx_strand_id
1 'polypeptide(L)'
;MILGSVDKLNPDEAVKLVKAKDTSDAVDLQLKDLSNKLDTILSQSNFDSLEVTAHVKSTIDIMEQCMRTLELLDSVRLPYNCESERACRKRLVDTIQEFLVQADKLRAEFLKLIKT
;
A
#
# COMPACT_ATOMS: atom_id res chain seq x y z
N MET A 1 19.77 -30.82 -20.88
CA MET A 1 18.55 -30.44 -21.61
C MET A 1 17.42 -31.26 -21.01
N ILE A 2 16.55 -30.65 -20.20
CA ILE A 2 15.34 -31.30 -19.68
C ILE A 2 14.16 -30.58 -20.32
N LEU A 3 13.54 -31.23 -21.30
CA LEU A 3 12.20 -30.92 -21.79
C LEU A 3 11.21 -31.33 -20.69
N GLY A 4 10.97 -30.42 -19.74
CA GLY A 4 9.89 -30.51 -18.77
C GLY A 4 9.04 -29.25 -18.95
N SER A 5 7.73 -29.42 -19.03
CA SER A 5 6.70 -28.39 -19.16
C SER A 5 7.16 -27.00 -18.72
N VAL A 6 7.01 -25.98 -19.57
CA VAL A 6 7.13 -24.58 -19.13
C VAL A 6 6.19 -24.43 -17.95
N ASP A 7 6.71 -24.41 -16.72
CA ASP A 7 5.89 -24.28 -15.52
C ASP A 7 5.22 -22.91 -15.60
N LYS A 8 4.00 -22.91 -16.12
CA LYS A 8 3.19 -21.71 -16.24
C LYS A 8 2.79 -21.30 -14.83
N LEU A 9 2.76 -20.00 -14.58
CA LEU A 9 2.26 -19.48 -13.31
C LEU A 9 0.88 -20.07 -13.01
N ASN A 10 0.71 -20.60 -11.80
CA ASN A 10 -0.59 -21.06 -11.33
C ASN A 10 -1.58 -19.88 -11.39
N PRO A 11 -2.77 -20.03 -12.02
CA PRO A 11 -3.80 -19.00 -12.05
C PRO A 11 -4.11 -18.38 -10.68
N ASP A 12 -4.12 -19.18 -9.61
CA ASP A 12 -4.38 -18.69 -8.25
C ASP A 12 -3.29 -17.71 -7.78
N GLU A 13 -2.03 -17.96 -8.14
CA GLU A 13 -0.91 -17.07 -7.81
C GLU A 13 -0.94 -15.80 -8.66
N ALA A 14 -1.41 -15.89 -9.90
CA ALA A 14 -1.64 -14.72 -10.76
C ALA A 14 -2.75 -13.82 -10.19
N VAL A 15 -3.84 -14.41 -9.69
CA VAL A 15 -4.94 -13.67 -9.05
C VAL A 15 -4.46 -12.89 -7.82
N LYS A 16 -3.55 -13.47 -7.01
CA LYS A 16 -2.96 -12.75 -5.87
C LYS A 16 -2.17 -11.51 -6.30
N LEU A 17 -1.39 -11.61 -7.38
CA LEU A 17 -0.63 -10.47 -7.92
C LEU A 17 -1.55 -9.37 -8.44
N VAL A 18 -2.63 -9.74 -9.13
CA VAL A 18 -3.65 -8.78 -9.60
C VAL A 18 -4.31 -8.09 -8.40
N LYS A 19 -4.76 -8.86 -7.41
CA LYS A 19 -5.37 -8.31 -6.19
C LYS A 19 -4.43 -7.37 -5.44
N ALA A 20 -3.14 -7.72 -5.34
CA ALA A 20 -2.15 -6.86 -4.72
C ALA A 20 -1.95 -5.55 -5.49
N LYS A 21 -1.98 -5.60 -6.82
CA LYS A 21 -1.95 -4.42 -7.68
C LYS A 21 -3.19 -3.53 -7.50
N ASP A 22 -4.39 -4.11 -7.53
CA ASP A 22 -5.63 -3.35 -7.32
C ASP A 22 -5.65 -2.66 -5.94
N THR A 23 -5.12 -3.35 -4.92
CA THR A 23 -4.96 -2.78 -3.58
C THR A 23 -3.94 -1.66 -3.56
N SER A 24 -2.81 -1.81 -4.27
CA SER A 24 -1.80 -0.76 -4.42
C SER A 24 -2.40 0.51 -5.05
N ASP A 25 -3.18 0.37 -6.11
CA ASP A 25 -3.81 1.51 -6.79
C ASP A 25 -4.84 2.21 -5.87
N ALA A 26 -5.60 1.43 -5.08
CA ALA A 26 -6.53 1.99 -4.10
C ALA A 26 -5.82 2.73 -2.96
N VAL A 27 -4.72 2.19 -2.44
CA VAL A 27 -3.92 2.82 -1.38
C VAL A 27 -3.30 4.13 -1.87
N ASP A 28 -2.79 4.19 -3.09
CA ASP A 28 -2.25 5.41 -3.68
C ASP A 28 -3.29 6.55 -3.70
N LEU A 29 -4.52 6.23 -4.11
CA LEU A 29 -5.63 7.20 -4.10
C LEU A 29 -5.98 7.66 -2.69
N GLN A 30 -6.03 6.74 -1.72
CA GLN A 30 -6.32 7.06 -0.32
C GLN A 30 -5.23 7.95 0.30
N LEU A 31 -3.95 7.69 0.01
CA LEU A 31 -2.84 8.50 0.48
C LEU A 31 -2.86 9.91 -0.12
N LYS A 32 -3.14 10.03 -1.41
CA LYS A 32 -3.30 11.33 -2.08
C LYS A 32 -4.45 12.14 -1.50
N ASP A 33 -5.59 11.49 -1.26
CA ASP A 33 -6.75 12.14 -0.61
C ASP A 33 -6.41 12.63 0.80
N LEU A 34 -5.76 11.81 1.63
CA LEU A 34 -5.33 12.22 2.97
C LEU A 34 -4.28 13.34 2.94
N SER A 35 -3.36 13.32 1.97
CA SER A 35 -2.39 14.40 1.79
C SER A 35 -3.09 15.72 1.45
N ASN A 36 -4.06 15.70 0.53
CA ASN A 36 -4.82 16.90 0.17
C ASN A 36 -5.64 17.44 1.36
N LYS A 37 -6.19 16.54 2.18
CA LYS A 37 -6.90 16.90 3.41
C LYS A 37 -5.97 17.55 4.43
N LEU A 38 -4.77 17.02 4.60
CA LEU A 38 -3.74 17.64 5.45
C LEU A 38 -3.40 19.06 4.97
N ASP A 39 -3.14 19.23 3.67
CA ASP A 39 -2.84 20.55 3.09
C ASP A 39 -4.00 21.55 3.30
N THR A 40 -5.23 21.08 3.14
CA THR A 40 -6.43 21.88 3.39
C THR A 40 -6.51 22.33 4.85
N ILE A 41 -6.30 21.40 5.79
CA ILE A 41 -6.31 21.70 7.23
C ILE A 41 -5.20 22.70 7.59
N LEU A 42 -3.99 22.52 7.08
CA LEU A 42 -2.86 23.43 7.32
C LEU A 42 -3.09 24.84 6.77
N SER A 43 -3.92 24.98 5.74
CA SER A 43 -4.31 26.27 5.16
C SER A 43 -5.45 26.98 5.93
N GLN A 44 -6.15 26.27 6.82
CA GLN A 44 -7.27 26.79 7.59
C GLN A 44 -6.82 27.21 9.00
N SER A 45 -7.40 28.29 9.51
CA SER A 45 -7.08 28.83 10.85
C SER A 45 -7.76 28.10 12.00
N ASN A 46 -8.80 27.30 11.72
CA ASN A 46 -9.51 26.47 12.70
C ASN A 46 -9.76 25.10 12.08
N PHE A 47 -9.42 24.03 12.81
CA PHE A 47 -9.69 22.65 12.42
C PHE A 47 -10.34 21.89 13.57
N ASP A 48 -11.18 20.90 13.25
CA ASP A 48 -11.79 20.05 14.25
C ASP A 48 -10.83 18.93 14.67
N SER A 49 -10.48 18.90 15.96
CA SER A 49 -9.66 17.84 16.55
C SER A 49 -10.22 16.42 16.35
N LEU A 50 -11.55 16.28 16.24
CA LEU A 50 -12.19 14.99 15.96
C LEU A 50 -11.95 14.54 14.52
N GLU A 51 -12.00 15.49 13.57
CA GLU A 51 -11.71 15.24 12.16
C GLU A 51 -10.24 14.82 11.98
N VAL A 52 -9.31 15.53 12.61
CA VAL A 52 -7.87 15.18 12.59
C VAL A 52 -7.65 13.77 13.18
N THR A 53 -8.35 13.43 14.26
CA THR A 53 -8.28 12.09 14.86
C THR A 53 -8.80 11.00 13.91
N ALA A 54 -9.85 11.28 13.14
CA ALA A 54 -10.35 10.36 12.12
C ALA A 54 -9.34 10.16 10.98
N HIS A 55 -8.59 11.19 10.60
CA HIS A 55 -7.51 11.08 9.62
C HIS A 55 -6.32 10.26 10.15
N VAL A 56 -5.94 10.44 11.42
CA VAL A 56 -4.95 9.56 12.07
C VAL A 56 -5.40 8.10 12.00
N LYS A 57 -6.65 7.81 12.34
CA LYS A 57 -7.18 6.43 12.23
C LYS A 57 -7.11 5.92 10.78
N SER A 58 -7.47 6.75 9.81
CA SER A 58 -7.42 6.40 8.38
C SER A 58 -5.99 6.03 7.95
N THR A 59 -4.96 6.75 8.43
CA THR A 59 -3.56 6.38 8.14
C THR A 59 -3.18 5.01 8.72
N ILE A 60 -3.67 4.65 9.90
CA ILE A 60 -3.44 3.34 10.52
C ILE A 60 -4.14 2.24 9.70
N ASP A 61 -5.38 2.48 9.27
CA ASP A 61 -6.14 1.53 8.45
C ASP A 61 -5.46 1.30 7.08
N ILE A 62 -4.81 2.33 6.50
CA ILE A 62 -3.98 2.19 5.30
C ILE A 62 -2.72 1.37 5.58
N MET A 63 -2.02 1.64 6.68
CA MET A 63 -0.81 0.88 7.04
C MET A 63 -1.13 -0.61 7.23
N GLU A 64 -2.25 -0.94 7.86
CA GLU A 64 -2.72 -2.32 8.01
C GLU A 64 -3.04 -2.97 6.65
N GLN A 65 -3.68 -2.25 5.73
CA GLN A 65 -3.91 -2.73 4.36
C GLN A 65 -2.59 -3.03 3.63
N CYS A 66 -1.61 -2.12 3.71
CA CYS A 66 -0.29 -2.33 3.15
C CYS A 66 0.39 -3.59 3.72
N MET A 67 0.35 -3.77 5.03
CA MET A 67 0.93 -4.96 5.68
C MET A 67 0.27 -6.26 5.19
N ARG A 68 -1.06 -6.31 5.11
CA ARG A 68 -1.78 -7.47 4.55
C ARG A 68 -1.45 -7.73 3.09
N THR A 69 -1.24 -6.68 2.30
CA THR A 69 -0.81 -6.82 0.90
C THR A 69 0.61 -7.38 0.79
N LEU A 70 1.53 -6.97 1.68
CA LEU A 70 2.87 -7.55 1.76
C LEU A 70 2.82 -9.04 2.13
N GLU A 71 2.03 -9.41 3.14
CA GLU A 71 1.82 -10.83 3.51
C GLU A 71 1.24 -11.64 2.34
N LEU A 72 0.30 -11.07 1.59
CA LEU A 72 -0.25 -11.68 0.39
C LEU A 72 0.84 -11.90 -0.66
N LEU A 73 1.68 -10.88 -0.92
CA LEU A 73 2.78 -10.95 -1.88
C LEU A 73 3.85 -11.98 -1.47
N ASP A 74 4.17 -12.07 -0.19
CA ASP A 74 5.09 -13.06 0.37
C ASP A 74 4.57 -14.49 0.19
N SER A 75 3.25 -14.67 0.22
CA SER A 75 2.62 -15.97 -0.04
C SER A 75 2.64 -16.41 -1.51
N VAL A 76 2.99 -15.51 -2.44
CA VAL A 76 2.97 -15.82 -3.89
C VAL A 76 4.15 -16.72 -4.27
N ARG A 77 3.84 -17.92 -4.76
CA ARG A 77 4.84 -18.89 -5.22
C ARG A 77 5.05 -18.78 -6.73
N LEU A 78 6.25 -18.36 -7.12
CA LEU A 78 6.61 -18.13 -8.53
C LEU A 78 7.68 -19.12 -9.01
N PRO A 79 7.40 -19.90 -10.07
CA PRO A 79 8.40 -20.73 -10.76
C PRO A 79 9.63 -19.93 -11.22
N TYR A 80 10.74 -20.63 -11.48
CA TYR A 80 12.01 -20.00 -11.88
C TYR A 80 11.95 -19.27 -13.23
N ASN A 81 11.13 -19.76 -14.14
CA ASN A 81 10.91 -19.24 -15.48
C ASN A 81 9.93 -18.05 -15.54
N CYS A 82 9.29 -17.67 -14.43
CA CYS A 82 8.36 -16.52 -14.35
C CYS A 82 9.08 -15.22 -13.95
N GLU A 83 10.05 -14.79 -14.76
CA GLU A 83 10.87 -13.59 -14.47
C GLU A 83 10.04 -12.30 -14.43
N SER A 84 9.09 -12.16 -15.37
CA SER A 84 8.17 -11.01 -15.44
C SER A 84 7.34 -10.84 -14.17
N GLU A 85 6.80 -11.94 -13.66
CA GLU A 85 5.95 -11.97 -12.48
C GLU A 85 6.77 -11.74 -11.21
N ARG A 86 8.01 -12.25 -11.16
CA ARG A 86 8.94 -11.96 -10.07
C ARG A 86 9.31 -10.48 -10.03
N ALA A 87 9.59 -9.89 -11.19
CA ALA A 87 9.84 -8.46 -11.31
C ALA A 87 8.59 -7.62 -10.93
N CYS A 88 7.39 -8.08 -11.33
CA CYS A 88 6.12 -7.47 -10.92
C CYS A 88 5.93 -7.50 -9.40
N ARG A 89 6.08 -8.68 -8.78
CA ARG A 89 5.98 -8.86 -7.33
C ARG A 89 6.98 -7.97 -6.59
N LYS A 90 8.24 -7.93 -7.04
CA LYS A 90 9.27 -7.07 -6.45
C LYS A 90 8.87 -5.60 -6.50
N ARG A 91 8.44 -5.10 -7.66
CA ARG A 91 7.97 -3.72 -7.80
C ARG A 91 6.80 -3.42 -6.87
N LEU A 92 5.82 -4.33 -6.77
CA LEU A 92 4.70 -4.17 -5.86
C LEU A 92 5.15 -4.12 -4.40
N VAL A 93 6.08 -4.98 -3.97
CA VAL A 93 6.65 -4.91 -2.62
C VAL A 93 7.32 -3.56 -2.37
N ASP A 94 8.17 -3.10 -3.28
CA ASP A 94 8.86 -1.81 -3.17
C ASP A 94 7.84 -0.65 -3.05
N THR A 95 6.82 -0.64 -3.92
CA THR A 95 5.75 0.38 -3.90
C THR A 95 4.93 0.36 -2.61
N ILE A 96 4.51 -0.81 -2.13
CA ILE A 96 3.73 -0.91 -0.88
C ILE A 96 4.57 -0.48 0.33
N GLN A 97 5.87 -0.78 0.34
CA GLN A 97 6.79 -0.29 1.38
C GLN A 97 6.94 1.24 1.35
N GLU A 98 6.99 1.85 0.17
CA GLU A 98 6.96 3.30 0.03
C GLU A 98 5.67 3.90 0.59
N PHE A 99 4.52 3.26 0.33
CA PHE A 99 3.23 3.68 0.90
C PHE A 99 3.19 3.59 2.42
N LEU A 100 3.78 2.56 3.04
CA LEU A 100 3.91 2.49 4.50
C LEU A 100 4.66 3.70 5.06
N VAL A 101 5.76 4.09 4.43
CA VAL A 101 6.56 5.25 4.84
C VAL A 101 5.76 6.54 4.66
N GLN A 102 5.01 6.68 3.56
CA GLN A 102 4.15 7.85 3.32
C GLN A 102 3.01 7.94 4.33
N ALA A 103 2.33 6.82 4.61
CA ALA A 103 1.27 6.75 5.60
C ALA A 103 1.77 7.13 7.00
N ASP A 104 2.94 6.63 7.40
CA ASP A 104 3.53 6.95 8.71
C ASP A 104 3.92 8.43 8.82
N LYS A 105 4.45 9.02 7.74
CA LYS A 105 4.71 10.47 7.67
C LYS A 105 3.43 11.28 7.83
N LEU A 106 2.37 10.97 7.07
CA LEU A 106 1.07 11.65 7.18
C LEU A 106 0.50 11.52 8.59
N ARG A 107 0.59 10.32 9.18
CA ARG A 107 0.16 10.08 10.57
C ARG A 107 0.88 10.99 11.54
N ALA A 108 2.21 11.11 11.41
CA ALA A 108 3.02 11.97 12.26
C ALA A 108 2.62 13.44 12.12
N GLU A 109 2.33 13.93 10.91
CA GLU A 109 1.85 15.30 10.70
C GLU A 109 0.48 15.54 11.34
N PHE A 110 -0.51 14.66 11.12
CA PHE A 110 -1.81 14.78 11.78
C PHE A 110 -1.70 14.74 13.31
N LEU A 111 -0.81 13.91 13.87
CA LEU A 111 -0.58 13.86 15.31
C LEU A 111 0.04 15.14 15.89
N LYS A 112 0.80 15.91 15.10
CA LYS A 112 1.30 17.23 15.55
C LYS A 112 0.16 18.23 15.72
N LEU A 113 -0.84 18.17 14.83
CA LEU A 113 -2.01 19.05 14.88
C LEU A 113 -2.89 18.81 16.13
N ILE A 114 -2.99 17.56 16.61
CA ILE A 114 -3.73 17.24 17.84
C ILE A 114 -3.00 17.72 19.10
N LYS A 115 -1.66 17.79 19.06
CA LYS A 115 -0.83 18.17 20.21
C LYS A 115 -0.64 19.69 20.36
N THR A 116 -1.13 20.48 19.40
CA THR A 116 -1.03 21.94 19.39
C THR A 116 -2.28 22.54 20.00
#